data_AF-A0A7V4I7V8-F1
#
_entry.id   AF-A0A7V4I7V8-F1
#
_cell.length_a   1.000
_cell.length_b   1.000
_cell.length_c   1.000
_cell.angle_alpha   90.00
_cell.angle_beta   90.00
_cell.angle_gamma   90.00
#
_symmetry.space_group_name_H-M   'P 1'
#
loop_
_entity.id
_entity.type
_entity.pdbx_description
1 polymer ?
#
loop_
_entity_poly.entity_id
_entity_poly.type
_entity_poly.pdbx_seq_one_letter_code
_entity_poly.pdbx_strand_id
1 'polypeptide(L)'
;MGTGFATLTPVKGNPAIEVSEAGDVILSGIVIDAGRVRSESLLVMEPGFTQMPNNSEPSFLYDIFFRVGGPDDGSSKSCMVINCDNVVIDHAWIWRADHGRGVGWERNRCANRLVVNGNNVIIYGLFNEHFQEYQTLWNGENGRVFFYQSEMPYDPPSVDAWKHDGINGYASYKVADNVMSHQAWGLGIYNVFYDAPVICDNAIETPVHLEDSIHHKVIFWLNGNRESVVRSIINGKGGQVDAGNRKAAMK
;
A
#
# COMPACT_ATOMS: atom_id res chain seq x y z
N MET A 1 -4.26 14.88 -16.88
CA MET A 1 -3.40 14.07 -17.75
C MET A 1 -2.01 14.67 -17.83
N GLY A 2 -0.99 13.91 -17.46
CA GLY A 2 0.42 14.24 -17.61
C GLY A 2 1.02 13.64 -18.88
N THR A 3 2.15 14.18 -19.32
CA THR A 3 2.90 13.70 -20.48
C THR A 3 4.38 13.60 -20.12
N GLY A 4 5.05 12.52 -20.55
CA GLY A 4 6.49 12.34 -20.33
C GLY A 4 6.91 12.26 -18.85
N PHE A 5 6.18 11.52 -18.01
CA PHE A 5 6.39 11.46 -16.56
C PHE A 5 6.32 12.83 -15.87
N ALA A 6 5.27 13.60 -16.20
CA ALA A 6 4.99 14.85 -15.52
C ALA A 6 4.97 14.64 -13.99
N THR A 7 5.88 15.32 -13.29
CA THR A 7 6.14 15.09 -11.87
C THR A 7 5.69 16.28 -11.05
N LEU A 8 4.88 16.03 -10.01
CA LEU A 8 4.44 17.02 -9.05
C LEU A 8 5.14 16.77 -7.70
N THR A 9 5.63 17.84 -7.07
CA THR A 9 6.25 17.77 -5.74
C THR A 9 5.62 18.85 -4.85
N PRO A 10 4.94 18.50 -3.75
CA PRO A 10 4.41 19.48 -2.82
C PRO A 10 5.56 20.10 -2.02
N VAL A 11 5.52 21.41 -1.80
CA VAL A 11 6.63 22.14 -1.14
C VAL A 11 6.27 22.71 0.23
N LYS A 12 5.01 22.60 0.66
CA LYS A 12 4.50 23.16 1.94
C LYS A 12 3.84 22.13 2.85
N GLY A 13 4.06 20.83 2.63
CA GLY A 13 3.42 19.76 3.41
C GLY A 13 1.92 19.58 3.11
N ASN A 14 1.43 20.19 2.03
CA ASN A 14 0.09 19.95 1.49
C ASN A 14 0.08 18.74 0.55
N PRO A 15 -1.10 18.21 0.17
CA PRO A 15 -1.21 17.28 -0.95
C PRO A 15 -0.74 17.94 -2.25
N ALA A 16 -0.13 17.15 -3.13
CA ALA A 16 0.17 17.58 -4.50
C ALA A 16 -1.10 17.62 -5.36
N ILE A 17 -2.03 16.69 -5.09
CA ILE A 17 -3.34 16.62 -5.73
C ILE A 17 -4.39 16.40 -4.64
N GLU A 18 -5.42 17.24 -4.65
CA GLU A 18 -6.62 17.09 -3.85
C GLU A 18 -7.82 17.20 -4.79
N VAL A 19 -8.61 16.14 -4.86
CA VAL A 19 -9.88 16.11 -5.60
C VAL A 19 -10.99 16.28 -4.57
N SER A 20 -11.56 17.49 -4.49
CA SER A 20 -12.56 17.85 -3.47
C SER A 20 -13.95 17.26 -3.75
N GLU A 21 -14.25 16.97 -5.01
CA GLU A 21 -15.51 16.38 -5.45
C GLU A 21 -15.21 15.29 -6.48
N ALA A 22 -15.12 14.04 -6.04
CA ALA A 22 -15.00 12.90 -6.94
C ALA A 22 -16.34 12.57 -7.60
N GLY A 23 -16.28 12.17 -8.88
CA GLY A 23 -17.43 11.89 -9.73
C GLY A 23 -17.16 12.37 -11.15
N ASP A 24 -16.74 11.47 -12.04
CA ASP A 24 -16.25 11.78 -13.41
C ASP A 24 -14.89 12.52 -13.47
N VAL A 25 -14.00 12.27 -12.51
CA VAL A 25 -12.63 12.79 -12.56
C VAL A 25 -11.68 11.76 -13.18
N ILE A 26 -10.86 12.19 -14.14
CA ILE A 26 -9.81 11.37 -14.73
C ILE A 26 -8.43 11.96 -14.43
N LEU A 27 -7.62 11.22 -13.67
CA LEU A 27 -6.19 11.49 -13.51
C LEU A 27 -5.41 10.45 -14.30
N SER A 28 -4.39 10.89 -15.03
CA SER A 28 -3.60 9.97 -15.86
C SER A 28 -2.15 10.40 -16.04
N GLY A 29 -1.22 9.45 -15.94
CA GLY A 29 0.18 9.64 -16.32
C GLY A 29 0.94 10.66 -15.47
N ILE A 30 0.78 10.60 -14.14
CA ILE A 30 1.36 11.56 -13.20
C ILE A 30 2.29 10.83 -12.23
N VAL A 31 3.47 11.41 -12.01
CA VAL A 31 4.36 11.04 -10.91
C VAL A 31 4.19 12.04 -9.78
N ILE A 32 4.11 11.57 -8.54
CA ILE A 32 4.01 12.42 -7.35
C ILE A 32 5.20 12.11 -6.43
N ASP A 33 6.15 13.03 -6.40
CA ASP A 33 7.31 12.96 -5.52
C ASP A 33 6.97 13.62 -4.18
N ALA A 34 7.28 12.94 -3.07
CA ALA A 34 7.15 13.53 -1.75
C ALA A 34 8.13 14.70 -1.58
N GLY A 35 7.64 15.79 -0.99
CA GLY A 35 8.46 16.95 -0.68
C GLY A 35 9.26 16.80 0.62
N ARG A 36 10.26 17.68 0.79
CA ARG A 36 11.06 17.77 2.03
C ARG A 36 10.22 18.09 3.26
N VAL A 37 9.20 18.95 3.11
CA VAL A 37 8.22 19.22 4.16
C VAL A 37 7.19 18.09 4.11
N ARG A 38 7.11 17.31 5.20
CA ARG A 38 6.23 16.15 5.31
C ARG A 38 4.77 16.52 5.02
N SER A 39 4.16 15.82 4.08
CA SER A 39 2.72 15.90 3.84
C SER A 39 1.97 14.88 4.70
N GLU A 40 0.70 15.16 5.02
CA GLU A 40 -0.18 14.12 5.56
C GLU A 40 -0.56 13.12 4.46
N SER A 41 -0.90 13.60 3.27
CA SER A 41 -1.16 12.78 2.08
C SER A 41 -0.57 13.44 0.84
N LEU A 42 -0.20 12.68 -0.19
CA LEU A 42 0.29 13.22 -1.46
C LEU A 42 -0.83 13.39 -2.51
N LEU A 43 -1.73 12.41 -2.57
CA LEU A 43 -2.97 12.45 -3.34
C LEU A 43 -4.14 12.11 -2.41
N VAL A 44 -5.16 12.94 -2.41
CA VAL A 44 -6.42 12.68 -1.71
C VAL A 44 -7.60 12.83 -2.66
N MET A 45 -8.51 11.85 -2.63
CA MET A 45 -9.81 11.94 -3.30
C MET A 45 -10.91 11.97 -2.26
N GLU A 46 -11.50 13.14 -2.05
CA GLU A 46 -12.57 13.36 -1.08
C GLU A 46 -13.95 13.07 -1.70
N PRO A 47 -14.90 12.57 -0.91
CA PRO A 47 -16.29 12.53 -1.33
C PRO A 47 -16.81 13.98 -1.44
N GLY A 48 -17.59 14.26 -2.48
CA GLY A 48 -18.25 15.56 -2.60
C GLY A 48 -19.22 15.83 -1.43
N PHE A 49 -19.50 17.11 -1.17
CA PHE A 49 -20.34 17.56 -0.05
C PHE A 49 -21.78 17.01 -0.05
N THR A 50 -22.26 16.56 -1.21
CA THR A 50 -23.58 15.95 -1.37
C THR A 50 -23.44 14.43 -1.52
N GLN A 51 -23.38 13.72 -0.40
CA GLN A 51 -23.46 12.26 -0.39
C GLN A 51 -24.80 11.79 -0.98
N MET A 52 -24.81 11.40 -2.25
CA MET A 52 -25.84 10.53 -2.82
C MET A 52 -25.22 9.12 -2.90
N PRO A 53 -25.56 8.20 -1.99
CA PRO A 53 -24.77 6.99 -1.71
C PRO A 53 -24.59 5.98 -2.84
N ASN A 54 -25.06 6.19 -4.07
CA ASN A 54 -25.14 5.12 -5.08
C ASN A 54 -25.21 5.57 -6.55
N ASN A 55 -24.90 6.82 -6.89
CA ASN A 55 -25.11 7.30 -8.28
C ASN A 55 -24.09 8.34 -8.78
N SER A 56 -22.88 8.39 -8.21
CA SER A 56 -21.80 9.19 -8.78
C SER A 56 -21.15 8.40 -9.91
N GLU A 57 -21.00 9.01 -11.08
CA GLU A 57 -20.15 8.49 -12.15
C GLU A 57 -18.76 8.13 -11.60
N PRO A 58 -18.15 7.01 -12.00
CA PRO A 58 -16.87 6.59 -11.45
C PRO A 58 -15.76 7.61 -11.78
N SER A 59 -14.78 7.73 -10.88
CA SER A 59 -13.53 8.44 -11.17
C SER A 59 -12.45 7.44 -11.54
N PHE A 60 -11.56 7.82 -12.47
CA PHE A 60 -10.54 6.93 -13.02
C PHE A 60 -9.13 7.48 -12.83
N LEU A 61 -8.24 6.62 -12.32
CA LEU A 61 -6.83 6.90 -12.13
C LEU A 61 -6.03 5.92 -12.99
N TYR A 62 -5.29 6.43 -13.98
CA TYR A 62 -4.46 5.63 -14.88
C TYR A 62 -2.98 5.98 -14.73
N ASP A 63 -2.09 5.00 -14.63
CA ASP A 63 -0.64 5.24 -14.60
C ASP A 63 -0.24 6.32 -13.56
N ILE A 64 -0.64 6.10 -12.31
CA ILE A 64 -0.34 7.01 -11.20
C ILE A 64 0.83 6.45 -10.39
N PHE A 65 1.89 7.25 -10.29
CA PHE A 65 3.13 6.87 -9.65
C PHE A 65 3.42 7.77 -8.46
N PHE A 66 4.05 7.21 -7.43
CA PHE A 66 4.52 8.02 -6.31
C PHE A 66 5.88 7.56 -5.86
N ARG A 67 6.61 8.50 -5.26
CA ARG A 67 7.94 8.23 -4.75
C ARG A 67 8.22 9.03 -3.49
N VAL A 68 8.66 8.34 -2.45
CA VAL A 68 9.00 8.92 -1.15
C VAL A 68 10.48 8.67 -0.88
N GLY A 69 11.32 9.68 -1.12
CA GLY A 69 12.78 9.51 -1.17
C GLY A 69 13.28 9.07 -2.55
N GLY A 70 14.57 8.79 -2.68
CA GLY A 70 15.20 8.27 -3.89
C GLY A 70 15.97 9.36 -4.66
N PRO A 71 15.34 10.19 -5.51
CA PRO A 71 16.03 11.31 -6.16
C PRO A 71 16.42 12.40 -5.17
N ASP A 72 15.55 12.67 -4.19
CA ASP A 72 15.68 13.73 -3.19
C ASP A 72 15.09 13.31 -1.84
N ASP A 73 15.36 14.08 -0.79
CA ASP A 73 14.73 13.88 0.52
C ASP A 73 13.22 14.18 0.44
N GLY A 74 12.39 13.29 0.96
CA GLY A 74 10.95 13.50 1.02
C GLY A 74 10.25 12.51 1.96
N SER A 75 9.14 12.94 2.56
CA SER A 75 8.35 12.12 3.48
C SER A 75 6.87 12.45 3.40
N SER A 76 6.03 11.49 3.77
CA SER A 76 4.57 11.67 3.88
C SER A 76 4.02 10.76 4.97
N LYS A 77 2.81 10.99 5.49
CA LYS A 77 2.13 9.96 6.32
C LYS A 77 1.54 8.87 5.43
N SER A 78 0.77 9.30 4.43
CA SER A 78 0.15 8.46 3.40
C SER A 78 0.54 8.96 2.01
N CYS A 79 0.60 8.08 1.02
CA CYS A 79 0.78 8.54 -0.36
C CYS A 79 -0.56 8.80 -1.02
N MET A 80 -1.45 7.81 -1.04
CA MET A 80 -2.75 7.89 -1.68
C MET A 80 -3.85 7.56 -0.69
N VAL A 81 -4.82 8.48 -0.57
CA VAL A 81 -6.01 8.30 0.27
C VAL A 81 -7.26 8.45 -0.59
N ILE A 82 -8.07 7.40 -0.65
CA ILE A 82 -9.31 7.34 -1.44
C ILE A 82 -10.48 7.34 -0.47
N ASN A 83 -11.07 8.50 -0.22
CA ASN A 83 -12.21 8.67 0.68
C ASN A 83 -13.57 8.58 -0.03
N CYS A 84 -13.59 8.67 -1.35
CA CYS A 84 -14.78 8.61 -2.18
C CYS A 84 -15.08 7.21 -2.73
N ASP A 85 -16.36 6.94 -2.95
CA ASP A 85 -16.84 5.69 -3.53
C ASP A 85 -16.62 5.65 -5.05
N ASN A 86 -16.68 4.46 -5.64
CA ASN A 86 -16.69 4.23 -7.10
C ASN A 86 -15.44 4.76 -7.83
N VAL A 87 -14.25 4.54 -7.26
CA VAL A 87 -12.98 4.86 -7.93
C VAL A 87 -12.42 3.61 -8.62
N VAL A 88 -11.98 3.77 -9.86
CA VAL A 88 -11.24 2.74 -10.59
C VAL A 88 -9.80 3.21 -10.77
N ILE A 89 -8.85 2.42 -10.29
CA ILE A 89 -7.43 2.63 -10.50
C ILE A 89 -6.93 1.54 -11.44
N ASP A 90 -6.32 1.91 -12.54
CA ASP A 90 -5.67 1.00 -13.46
C ASP A 90 -4.20 1.39 -13.58
N HIS A 91 -3.36 0.52 -13.04
CA HIS A 91 -1.93 0.68 -12.86
C HIS A 91 -1.53 1.80 -11.88
N ALA A 92 -1.11 1.38 -10.68
CA ALA A 92 -0.51 2.27 -9.69
C ALA A 92 0.78 1.70 -9.11
N TRP A 93 1.83 2.53 -9.11
CA TRP A 93 3.09 2.23 -8.44
C TRP A 93 3.57 3.41 -7.59
N ILE A 94 3.17 3.35 -6.34
CA ILE A 94 3.55 4.16 -5.20
C ILE A 94 4.83 3.52 -4.55
N TRP A 95 5.83 4.26 -4.14
CA TRP A 95 7.10 3.60 -3.75
C TRP A 95 7.77 4.39 -2.66
N ARG A 96 7.94 3.78 -1.48
CA ARG A 96 8.85 4.33 -0.48
C ARG A 96 10.22 3.86 -0.89
N ALA A 97 11.11 4.80 -1.20
CA ALA A 97 12.39 4.46 -1.79
C ALA A 97 13.22 3.54 -0.90
N ASP A 98 13.65 2.40 -1.44
CA ASP A 98 14.60 1.46 -0.82
C ASP A 98 16.06 1.77 -1.18
N HIS A 99 16.29 2.66 -2.16
CA HIS A 99 17.61 3.10 -2.59
C HIS A 99 17.64 4.56 -3.08
N GLY A 100 18.84 5.16 -3.09
CA GLY A 100 19.08 6.52 -3.56
C GLY A 100 19.33 7.52 -2.42
N ARG A 101 19.11 8.80 -2.70
CA ARG A 101 19.20 9.92 -1.76
C ARG A 101 17.99 9.91 -0.82
N GLY A 102 18.20 10.35 0.42
CA GLY A 102 17.08 10.50 1.36
C GLY A 102 16.51 9.19 1.90
N VAL A 103 17.12 8.04 1.61
CA VAL A 103 16.59 6.73 2.00
C VAL A 103 17.10 6.27 3.36
N GLY A 104 16.18 5.73 4.15
CA GLY A 104 16.42 5.05 5.42
C GLY A 104 15.20 5.21 6.35
N TRP A 105 15.12 4.35 7.37
CA TRP A 105 13.97 4.27 8.28
C TRP A 105 13.52 5.64 8.83
N GLU A 106 14.49 6.49 9.16
CA GLU A 106 14.25 7.81 9.74
C GLU A 106 14.33 8.98 8.73
N ARG A 107 14.57 8.68 7.45
CA ARG A 107 14.84 9.70 6.42
C ARG A 107 13.65 9.92 5.50
N ASN A 108 13.20 8.89 4.81
CA ASN A 108 12.01 8.92 3.93
C ASN A 108 10.82 8.28 4.62
N ARG A 109 10.50 8.78 5.82
CA ARG A 109 9.41 8.24 6.64
C ARG A 109 8.11 8.21 5.85
N CYS A 110 7.47 7.06 5.84
CA CYS A 110 6.13 6.89 5.30
C CYS A 110 5.43 5.71 5.96
N ALA A 111 4.38 6.02 6.73
CA ALA A 111 3.65 5.05 7.52
C ALA A 111 2.84 4.11 6.62
N ASN A 112 1.80 4.64 5.96
CA ASN A 112 0.91 3.87 5.10
C ASN A 112 1.05 4.32 3.64
N ARG A 113 0.76 3.45 2.68
CA ARG A 113 0.89 3.81 1.25
C ARG A 113 -0.43 4.12 0.59
N LEU A 114 -1.32 3.14 0.60
CA LEU A 114 -2.66 3.26 0.07
C LEU A 114 -3.65 3.04 1.20
N VAL A 115 -4.48 4.04 1.46
CA VAL A 115 -5.62 3.94 2.36
C VAL A 115 -6.91 4.10 1.53
N VAL A 116 -7.75 3.06 1.52
CA VAL A 116 -9.03 3.07 0.79
C VAL A 116 -10.17 3.08 1.79
N ASN A 117 -10.84 4.22 1.94
CA ASN A 117 -12.01 4.37 2.80
C ASN A 117 -13.32 4.28 2.02
N GLY A 118 -13.30 4.66 0.74
CA GLY A 118 -14.48 4.61 -0.12
C GLY A 118 -14.90 3.19 -0.51
N ASN A 119 -16.19 3.02 -0.76
CA ASN A 119 -16.80 1.78 -1.20
C ASN A 119 -16.66 1.60 -2.71
N ASN A 120 -16.78 0.35 -3.17
CA ASN A 120 -16.79 -0.04 -4.58
C ASN A 120 -15.53 0.40 -5.36
N VAL A 121 -14.40 0.58 -4.67
CA VAL A 121 -13.12 0.87 -5.31
C VAL A 121 -12.58 -0.38 -5.99
N ILE A 122 -12.14 -0.24 -7.24
CA ILE A 122 -11.54 -1.30 -8.04
C ILE A 122 -10.11 -0.91 -8.39
N ILE A 123 -9.15 -1.82 -8.21
CA ILE A 123 -7.77 -1.60 -8.63
C ILE A 123 -7.32 -2.74 -9.55
N TYR A 124 -6.80 -2.40 -10.72
CA TYR A 124 -6.09 -3.28 -11.62
C TYR A 124 -4.60 -2.95 -11.56
N GLY A 125 -3.74 -3.93 -11.29
CA GLY A 125 -2.30 -3.71 -11.28
C GLY A 125 -1.82 -2.81 -10.14
N LEU A 126 -1.94 -3.29 -8.90
CA LEU A 126 -1.43 -2.59 -7.72
C LEU A 126 -0.05 -3.12 -7.34
N PHE A 127 1.00 -2.37 -7.62
CA PHE A 127 2.33 -2.57 -7.03
C PHE A 127 2.32 -1.91 -5.66
N ASN A 128 3.09 -2.32 -4.63
CA ASN A 128 3.04 -1.71 -3.27
C ASN A 128 4.20 -1.96 -2.29
N GLU A 129 5.12 -1.00 -2.11
CA GLU A 129 6.47 -1.36 -1.65
C GLU A 129 7.11 -0.45 -0.58
N HIS A 130 7.65 -1.09 0.46
CA HIS A 130 8.60 -0.64 1.48
C HIS A 130 8.11 0.32 2.58
N PHE A 131 6.81 0.40 2.84
CA PHE A 131 6.23 1.29 3.87
C PHE A 131 6.45 0.80 5.31
N GLN A 132 6.42 1.72 6.26
CA GLN A 132 6.76 1.46 7.67
C GLN A 132 5.61 0.78 8.45
N GLU A 133 4.38 0.93 7.98
CA GLU A 133 3.18 0.24 8.48
C GLU A 133 2.57 -0.62 7.36
N TYR A 134 1.25 -0.63 7.19
CA TYR A 134 0.59 -1.40 6.15
C TYR A 134 0.90 -0.81 4.76
N GLN A 135 1.31 -1.67 3.83
CA GLN A 135 1.48 -1.28 2.42
C GLN A 135 0.12 -0.87 1.84
N THR A 136 -0.90 -1.71 2.05
CA THR A 136 -2.30 -1.42 1.69
C THR A 136 -3.19 -1.56 2.92
N LEU A 137 -3.96 -0.52 3.23
CA LEU A 137 -5.03 -0.54 4.23
C LEU A 137 -6.38 -0.29 3.55
N TRP A 138 -7.28 -1.27 3.65
CA TRP A 138 -8.58 -1.25 3.01
C TRP A 138 -9.70 -1.22 4.05
N ASN A 139 -10.45 -0.12 4.09
CA ASN A 139 -11.51 0.16 5.05
C ASN A 139 -12.91 0.19 4.41
N GLY A 140 -13.01 0.37 3.09
CA GLY A 140 -14.28 0.46 2.37
C GLY A 140 -14.87 -0.89 1.93
N GLU A 141 -16.18 -0.90 1.66
CA GLU A 141 -16.93 -2.09 1.25
C GLU A 141 -16.83 -2.39 -0.26
N ASN A 142 -17.08 -3.64 -0.63
CA ASN A 142 -17.13 -4.14 -2.01
C ASN A 142 -15.86 -3.84 -2.84
N GLY A 143 -14.72 -3.76 -2.15
CA GLY A 143 -13.44 -3.53 -2.78
C GLY A 143 -12.98 -4.69 -3.66
N ARG A 144 -12.32 -4.38 -4.77
CA ARG A 144 -11.77 -5.38 -5.69
C ARG A 144 -10.35 -5.05 -6.11
N VAL A 145 -9.42 -5.98 -5.97
CA VAL A 145 -8.05 -5.84 -6.48
C VAL A 145 -7.71 -6.98 -7.42
N PHE A 146 -7.34 -6.65 -8.66
CA PHE A 146 -6.86 -7.60 -9.65
C PHE A 146 -5.37 -7.37 -9.86
N PHE A 147 -4.56 -8.34 -9.47
CA PHE A 147 -3.11 -8.28 -9.38
C PHE A 147 -2.61 -7.32 -8.29
N TYR A 148 -1.87 -7.87 -7.34
CA TYR A 148 -1.15 -7.15 -6.30
C TYR A 148 0.29 -7.64 -6.24
N GLN A 149 1.24 -6.71 -6.27
CA GLN A 149 2.64 -6.96 -5.97
C GLN A 149 3.02 -6.09 -4.78
N SER A 150 3.88 -6.59 -3.90
CA SER A 150 4.43 -5.76 -2.82
C SER A 150 5.75 -6.26 -2.29
N GLU A 151 6.54 -5.34 -1.76
CA GLU A 151 7.73 -5.66 -0.97
C GLU A 151 7.64 -5.02 0.41
N MET A 152 7.87 -5.82 1.45
CA MET A 152 7.98 -5.31 2.82
C MET A 152 9.21 -4.39 2.97
N PRO A 153 9.23 -3.47 3.95
CA PRO A 153 10.36 -2.55 4.14
C PRO A 153 11.65 -3.32 4.42
N TYR A 154 12.76 -2.86 3.85
CA TYR A 154 14.04 -3.52 4.04
C TYR A 154 14.76 -3.12 5.31
N ASP A 155 14.44 -1.92 5.77
CA ASP A 155 15.15 -1.14 6.76
C ASP A 155 14.46 -1.00 8.13
N PRO A 156 13.51 -1.85 8.58
CA PRO A 156 13.10 -1.76 9.97
C PRO A 156 14.29 -2.06 10.90
N PRO A 157 14.54 -1.22 11.93
CA PRO A 157 15.80 -1.26 12.67
C PRO A 157 15.85 -2.37 13.74
N SER A 158 14.70 -2.94 14.10
CA SER A 158 14.59 -4.09 15.01
C SER A 158 13.21 -4.73 14.90
N VAL A 159 13.05 -5.93 15.46
CA VAL A 159 11.72 -6.55 15.61
C VAL A 159 10.79 -5.64 16.41
N ASP A 160 11.28 -5.04 17.50
CA ASP A 160 10.46 -4.21 18.39
C ASP A 160 10.05 -2.87 17.78
N ALA A 161 10.90 -2.28 16.93
CA ALA A 161 10.57 -1.05 16.23
C ALA A 161 9.50 -1.25 15.15
N TRP A 162 9.30 -2.49 14.70
CA TRP A 162 8.31 -2.87 13.69
C TRP A 162 7.29 -3.84 14.28
N LYS A 163 6.77 -3.50 15.46
CA LYS A 163 5.63 -4.15 16.12
C LYS A 163 4.50 -3.16 16.32
N HIS A 164 3.26 -3.65 16.35
CA HIS A 164 2.09 -2.90 16.76
C HIS A 164 1.14 -3.80 17.53
N ASP A 165 0.54 -3.31 18.61
CA ASP A 165 -0.51 -4.03 19.36
C ASP A 165 -0.17 -5.49 19.75
N GLY A 166 1.11 -5.78 19.98
CA GLY A 166 1.60 -7.13 20.28
C GLY A 166 1.84 -8.04 19.07
N ILE A 167 1.56 -7.57 17.86
CA ILE A 167 1.77 -8.21 16.55
C ILE A 167 3.15 -7.83 16.01
N ASN A 168 3.89 -8.81 15.49
CA ASN A 168 5.17 -8.63 14.83
C ASN A 168 4.96 -8.22 13.36
N GLY A 169 5.61 -7.13 12.95
CA GLY A 169 5.49 -6.57 11.61
C GLY A 169 4.14 -5.93 11.36
N TYR A 170 3.95 -5.48 10.12
CA TYR A 170 2.66 -5.06 9.58
C TYR A 170 2.38 -5.89 8.34
N ALA A 171 1.12 -6.32 8.15
CA ALA A 171 0.73 -7.01 6.94
C ALA A 171 0.97 -6.12 5.71
N SER A 172 1.33 -6.73 4.59
CA SER A 172 1.38 -6.00 3.32
C SER A 172 -0.03 -5.60 2.89
N TYR A 173 -1.01 -6.48 3.08
CA TYR A 173 -2.39 -6.24 2.67
C TYR A 173 -3.33 -6.42 3.85
N LYS A 174 -3.84 -5.31 4.40
CA LYS A 174 -4.80 -5.29 5.51
C LYS A 174 -6.18 -4.88 5.01
N VAL A 175 -7.17 -5.75 5.21
CA VAL A 175 -8.59 -5.41 5.18
C VAL A 175 -9.07 -5.22 6.61
N ALA A 176 -9.71 -4.08 6.90
CA ALA A 176 -10.16 -3.73 8.23
C ALA A 176 -11.24 -4.68 8.76
N ASP A 177 -11.29 -4.84 10.07
CA ASP A 177 -12.08 -5.89 10.74
C ASP A 177 -13.60 -5.73 10.55
N ASN A 178 -14.05 -4.50 10.27
CA ASN A 178 -15.44 -4.15 10.05
C ASN A 178 -15.92 -4.31 8.60
N VAL A 179 -15.03 -4.64 7.66
CA VAL A 179 -15.38 -4.80 6.24
C VAL A 179 -16.13 -6.13 6.07
N MET A 180 -17.23 -6.09 5.34
CA MET A 180 -18.11 -7.24 5.11
C MET A 180 -17.99 -7.84 3.72
N SER A 181 -17.47 -7.09 2.75
CA SER A 181 -17.30 -7.51 1.36
C SER A 181 -16.01 -6.97 0.77
N HIS A 182 -15.12 -7.87 0.36
CA HIS A 182 -13.88 -7.52 -0.32
C HIS A 182 -13.37 -8.71 -1.12
N GLN A 183 -12.77 -8.47 -2.29
CA GLN A 183 -12.15 -9.53 -3.09
C GLN A 183 -10.81 -9.10 -3.66
N ALA A 184 -9.87 -10.04 -3.77
CA ALA A 184 -8.60 -9.77 -4.44
C ALA A 184 -8.06 -11.02 -5.15
N TRP A 185 -7.37 -10.85 -6.29
CA TRP A 185 -6.82 -11.95 -7.08
C TRP A 185 -5.36 -11.72 -7.44
N GLY A 186 -4.53 -12.75 -7.23
CA GLY A 186 -3.13 -12.73 -7.63
C GLY A 186 -2.29 -11.79 -6.78
N LEU A 187 -2.07 -12.16 -5.52
CA LEU A 187 -1.28 -11.38 -4.56
C LEU A 187 0.11 -11.98 -4.43
N GLY A 188 1.13 -11.24 -4.87
CA GLY A 188 2.55 -11.54 -4.66
C GLY A 188 3.14 -10.61 -3.61
N ILE A 189 3.60 -11.18 -2.50
CA ILE A 189 4.18 -10.42 -1.39
C ILE A 189 5.59 -10.92 -1.15
N TYR A 190 6.56 -10.03 -1.23
CA TYR A 190 7.97 -10.35 -1.15
C TYR A 190 8.57 -9.66 0.06
N ASN A 191 9.65 -10.23 0.59
CA ASN A 191 10.35 -9.62 1.70
C ASN A 191 11.88 -9.71 1.52
N VAL A 192 12.54 -8.61 1.87
CA VAL A 192 14.01 -8.50 1.90
C VAL A 192 14.40 -7.69 3.13
N PHE A 193 14.69 -8.33 4.25
CA PHE A 193 14.94 -7.62 5.51
C PHE A 193 16.44 -7.47 5.78
N TYR A 194 17.05 -6.33 5.43
CA TYR A 194 18.51 -6.14 5.51
C TYR A 194 19.00 -5.68 6.87
N ASP A 195 18.26 -4.80 7.56
CA ASP A 195 18.81 -4.10 8.72
C ASP A 195 18.61 -4.86 10.04
N ALA A 196 17.57 -5.70 10.12
CA ALA A 196 17.31 -6.54 11.28
C ALA A 196 16.66 -7.89 10.92
N PRO A 197 16.81 -8.91 11.78
CA PRO A 197 16.12 -10.20 11.64
C PRO A 197 14.64 -10.07 12.03
N VAL A 198 13.89 -9.25 11.30
CA VAL A 198 12.50 -8.96 11.63
C VAL A 198 11.60 -10.17 11.45
N ILE A 199 10.53 -10.20 12.24
CA ILE A 199 9.49 -11.20 12.19
C ILE A 199 8.22 -10.47 11.74
N CYS A 200 7.51 -11.04 10.77
CA CYS A 200 6.18 -10.62 10.38
C CYS A 200 5.21 -11.77 10.62
N ASP A 201 4.15 -11.54 11.40
CA ASP A 201 3.20 -12.59 11.77
C ASP A 201 2.32 -13.02 10.57
N ASN A 202 1.84 -12.05 9.78
CA ASN A 202 0.98 -12.29 8.64
C ASN A 202 1.37 -11.39 7.46
N ALA A 203 1.46 -11.96 6.26
CA ALA A 203 1.59 -11.13 5.05
C ALA A 203 0.28 -10.44 4.66
N ILE A 204 -0.86 -11.06 4.98
CA ILE A 204 -2.21 -10.58 4.70
C ILE A 204 -3.04 -10.70 5.97
N GLU A 205 -3.83 -9.66 6.26
CA GLU A 205 -4.75 -9.65 7.38
C GLU A 205 -6.15 -9.26 6.89
N THR A 206 -7.15 -10.09 7.18
CA THR A 206 -8.55 -9.81 6.82
C THR A 206 -9.48 -10.26 7.95
N PRO A 207 -10.74 -9.83 7.97
CA PRO A 207 -11.79 -10.57 8.65
C PRO A 207 -11.76 -12.05 8.21
N VAL A 208 -11.94 -12.97 9.15
CA VAL A 208 -11.89 -14.43 8.88
C VAL A 208 -12.89 -14.85 7.80
N HIS A 209 -14.06 -14.20 7.76
CA HIS A 209 -15.10 -14.48 6.79
C HIS A 209 -14.77 -14.04 5.35
N LEU A 210 -13.70 -13.25 5.16
CA LEU A 210 -13.24 -12.78 3.84
C LEU A 210 -12.00 -13.54 3.33
N GLU A 211 -11.42 -14.45 4.11
CA GLU A 211 -10.19 -15.15 3.70
C GLU A 211 -10.32 -15.92 2.38
N ASP A 212 -11.49 -16.53 2.15
CA ASP A 212 -11.80 -17.27 0.93
C ASP A 212 -12.08 -16.35 -0.28
N SER A 213 -12.22 -15.04 -0.05
CA SER A 213 -12.39 -14.02 -1.10
C SER A 213 -11.06 -13.40 -1.55
N ILE A 214 -9.95 -13.79 -0.93
CA ILE A 214 -8.61 -13.48 -1.40
C ILE A 214 -8.11 -14.70 -2.17
N HIS A 215 -7.77 -14.54 -3.44
CA HIS A 215 -7.47 -15.65 -4.34
C HIS A 215 -6.03 -15.58 -4.83
N HIS A 216 -5.37 -16.74 -4.88
CA HIS A 216 -4.02 -16.91 -5.41
C HIS A 216 -2.97 -16.00 -4.73
N LYS A 217 -2.57 -16.41 -3.54
CA LYS A 217 -1.62 -15.70 -2.67
C LYS A 217 -0.27 -16.41 -2.72
N VAL A 218 0.81 -15.65 -2.89
CA VAL A 218 2.19 -16.15 -2.77
C VAL A 218 2.99 -15.18 -1.91
N ILE A 219 3.71 -15.74 -0.95
CA ILE A 219 4.73 -15.01 -0.19
C ILE A 219 6.10 -15.57 -0.55
N PHE A 220 7.11 -14.70 -0.63
CA PHE A 220 8.44 -15.11 -1.04
C PHE A 220 9.54 -14.38 -0.27
N TRP A 221 10.38 -15.16 0.40
CA TRP A 221 11.58 -14.67 1.06
C TRP A 221 12.69 -14.50 0.02
N LEU A 222 12.93 -13.26 -0.40
CA LEU A 222 13.86 -12.94 -1.48
C LEU A 222 15.31 -12.93 -0.98
N ASN A 223 15.61 -12.19 0.10
CA ASN A 223 16.97 -12.08 0.65
C ASN A 223 16.94 -11.43 2.06
N GLY A 224 18.11 -11.11 2.62
CA GLY A 224 18.25 -10.36 3.87
C GLY A 224 18.78 -11.20 5.02
N ASN A 225 18.48 -10.79 6.25
CA ASN A 225 18.86 -11.49 7.48
C ASN A 225 18.28 -12.89 7.50
N ARG A 226 19.11 -13.89 7.78
CA ARG A 226 18.75 -15.31 7.64
C ARG A 226 17.73 -15.76 8.70
N GLU A 227 17.66 -15.03 9.79
CA GLU A 227 16.74 -15.23 10.91
C GLU A 227 15.41 -14.47 10.73
N SER A 228 15.27 -13.69 9.64
CA SER A 228 14.01 -13.02 9.34
C SER A 228 12.96 -13.99 8.80
N VAL A 229 11.70 -13.75 9.16
CA VAL A 229 10.61 -14.70 8.96
C VAL A 229 9.31 -13.99 8.62
N VAL A 230 8.55 -14.52 7.68
CA VAL A 230 7.10 -14.24 7.55
C VAL A 230 6.34 -15.51 7.91
N ARG A 231 5.65 -15.51 9.06
CA ARG A 231 5.13 -16.74 9.70
C ARG A 231 3.96 -17.36 8.94
N SER A 232 3.14 -16.55 8.29
CA SER A 232 1.96 -17.04 7.57
C SER A 232 1.57 -16.16 6.38
N ILE A 233 0.80 -16.74 5.45
CA ILE A 233 0.30 -16.04 4.27
C ILE A 233 -0.86 -15.12 4.66
N ILE A 234 -1.84 -15.64 5.39
CA ILE A 234 -3.07 -14.92 5.75
C ILE A 234 -3.59 -15.39 7.10
N ASN A 235 -3.80 -14.49 8.06
CA ASN A 235 -4.44 -14.78 9.35
C ASN A 235 -3.92 -16.05 10.06
N GLY A 236 -2.61 -16.26 10.12
CA GLY A 236 -1.99 -17.45 10.72
C GLY A 236 -2.08 -18.72 9.87
N LYS A 237 -2.59 -18.65 8.64
CA LYS A 237 -2.75 -19.77 7.69
C LYS A 237 -1.77 -19.65 6.52
N GLY A 238 -1.46 -20.80 5.94
CA GLY A 238 -0.43 -20.91 4.89
C GLY A 238 0.97 -21.08 5.47
N GLY A 239 1.91 -21.54 4.63
CA GLY A 239 3.27 -21.83 5.07
C GLY A 239 4.08 -20.57 5.41
N GLN A 240 4.96 -20.70 6.39
CA GLN A 240 6.01 -19.73 6.68
C GLN A 240 7.02 -19.63 5.53
N VAL A 241 7.63 -18.44 5.35
CA VAL A 241 8.85 -18.29 4.56
C VAL A 241 10.01 -17.70 5.37
N ASP A 242 11.20 -18.20 5.07
CA ASP A 242 12.49 -17.85 5.66
C ASP A 242 13.64 -18.24 4.71
N ALA A 243 14.89 -18.14 5.18
CA ALA A 243 16.06 -18.49 4.38
C ALA A 243 16.13 -19.97 3.97
N GLY A 244 15.50 -20.88 4.71
CA GLY A 244 15.45 -22.33 4.43
C GLY A 244 14.25 -22.73 3.58
N ASN A 245 13.13 -22.02 3.69
CA ASN A 245 11.93 -22.19 2.87
C ASN A 245 11.51 -20.87 2.22
N ARG A 246 11.97 -20.62 0.99
CA ARG A 246 11.85 -19.28 0.39
C ARG A 246 10.49 -18.95 -0.21
N LYS A 247 9.57 -19.91 -0.33
CA LYS A 247 8.29 -19.71 -1.00
C LYS A 247 7.16 -20.45 -0.29
N ALA A 248 6.04 -19.77 -0.10
CA ALA A 248 4.78 -20.39 0.26
C ALA A 248 3.65 -19.82 -0.60
N ALA A 249 2.68 -20.65 -0.95
CA ALA A 249 1.54 -20.24 -1.76
C ALA A 249 0.25 -20.88 -1.25
N MET A 250 -0.86 -20.16 -1.42
CA MET A 250 -2.20 -20.58 -1.04
C MET A 250 -3.19 -20.12 -2.11
N LYS A 251 -4.15 -20.96 -2.44
CA LYS A 251 -5.18 -20.60 -3.42
C LYS A 251 -6.18 -19.60 -2.85
#